data_AF-A0A1M5NJJ9-F1
#
_entry.id   AF-A0A1M5NJJ9-F1
#
_cell.length_a   1.000
_cell.length_b   1.000
_cell.length_c   1.000
_cell.angle_alpha   90.00
_cell.angle_beta   90.00
_cell.angle_gamma   90.00
#
_symmetry.space_group_name_H-M   'P 1'
#
loop_
_entity.id
_entity.type
_entity.pdbx_description
1 polymer ?
#
loop_
_entity_poly.entity_id
_entity_poly.type
_entity_poly.pdbx_seq_one_letter_code
_entity_poly.pdbx_strand_id
1 'polypeptide(L)'
;MESKKYLEDISQIKDLMNRSSRFISLSGLSGILAGTYAIVGALIAHFYLIPQQGGYVILHSWNFKMIVGVLIAVAILSLVTAYLLTSKKAKKNNEKVWDETTKRLLINFLIPLVTGGIYILIKLNSQHYGLTASLMLIFYGLALVNAAKYTIGKVRYLGYLQIVLGLICAAMPGYGFWFWVLGFGLLHIIYGSLIYFKEEKA
;
A
#
# COMPACT_ATOMS: atom_id res chain seq x y z
N MET A 1 5.10 -27.94 38.54
CA MET A 1 5.30 -26.46 38.58
C MET A 1 6.39 -26.02 37.58
N GLU A 2 7.52 -26.74 37.48
CA GLU A 2 8.59 -26.47 36.50
C GLU A 2 8.17 -26.54 35.02
N SER A 3 7.34 -27.51 34.62
CA SER A 3 6.90 -27.64 33.23
C SER A 3 6.11 -26.43 32.72
N LYS A 4 5.34 -25.77 33.59
CA LYS A 4 4.56 -24.56 33.27
C LYS A 4 5.49 -23.37 33.04
N LYS A 5 6.54 -23.24 33.86
CA LYS A 5 7.59 -22.22 33.73
C LYS A 5 8.40 -22.40 32.45
N TYR A 6 8.74 -23.65 32.09
CA TYR A 6 9.45 -23.94 30.83
C TYR A 6 8.63 -23.57 29.58
N LEU A 7 7.31 -23.82 29.60
CA LEU A 7 6.42 -23.40 28.52
C LEU A 7 6.29 -21.87 28.44
N GLU A 8 6.30 -21.19 29.58
CA GLU A 8 6.25 -19.73 29.68
C GLU A 8 7.54 -19.09 29.17
N ASP A 9 8.71 -19.63 29.54
CA ASP A 9 10.02 -19.20 29.05
C ASP A 9 10.16 -19.43 27.54
N ILE A 10 9.72 -20.58 27.01
CA ILE A 10 9.68 -20.83 25.56
C ILE A 10 8.75 -19.83 24.86
N SER A 11 7.61 -19.49 25.47
CA SER A 11 6.69 -18.48 24.96
C SER A 11 7.34 -17.09 24.91
N GLN A 12 8.07 -16.71 25.96
CA GLN A 12 8.80 -15.45 26.03
C GLN A 12 9.94 -15.39 25.01
N ILE A 13 10.71 -16.47 24.83
CA ILE A 13 11.76 -16.57 23.81
C ILE A 13 11.15 -16.44 22.41
N LYS A 14 10.02 -17.10 22.14
CA LYS A 14 9.30 -16.96 20.86
C LYS A 14 8.78 -15.54 20.64
N ASP A 15 8.29 -14.87 21.68
CA ASP A 15 7.82 -13.48 21.58
C ASP A 15 8.98 -12.52 21.30
N LEU A 16 10.09 -12.64 22.05
CA LEU A 16 11.33 -11.90 21.80
C LEU A 16 11.87 -12.12 20.39
N MET A 17 11.90 -13.37 19.92
CA MET A 17 12.33 -13.71 18.55
C MET A 17 11.37 -13.14 17.48
N ASN A 18 10.07 -13.13 17.73
CA ASN A 18 9.09 -12.54 16.82
C ASN A 18 9.20 -11.01 16.74
N ARG A 19 9.54 -10.35 17.85
CA ARG A 19 9.73 -8.89 17.92
C ARG A 19 11.09 -8.46 17.36
N SER A 20 12.15 -9.23 17.54
CA SER A 20 13.48 -8.92 17.01
C SER A 20 13.62 -9.17 15.50
N SER A 21 12.73 -9.97 14.91
CA SER A 21 12.79 -10.35 13.48
C SER A 21 11.80 -9.59 12.58
N ARG A 22 10.95 -8.73 13.13
CA ARG A 22 9.87 -8.05 12.39
C ARG A 22 9.80 -6.57 12.70
N PHE A 23 9.57 -5.77 11.66
CA PHE A 23 9.38 -4.34 11.75
C PHE A 23 8.06 -3.99 12.47
N ILE A 24 8.15 -3.28 13.60
CA ILE A 24 7.04 -3.03 14.53
C ILE A 24 6.28 -1.72 14.22
N SER A 25 6.91 -0.73 13.59
CA SER A 25 6.48 0.67 13.75
C SER A 25 5.69 1.33 12.60
N LEU A 26 5.01 0.57 11.73
CA LEU A 26 4.16 1.23 10.71
C LEU A 26 3.07 2.07 11.41
N SER A 27 2.98 3.37 11.10
CA SER A 27 2.01 4.27 11.72
C SER A 27 0.64 4.14 11.04
N GLY A 28 -0.43 3.82 11.78
CA GLY A 28 -1.79 3.79 11.23
C GLY A 28 -2.23 5.09 10.55
N LEU A 29 -1.78 6.24 11.08
CA LEU A 29 -2.05 7.56 10.49
C LEU A 29 -1.51 7.70 9.06
N SER A 30 -0.40 7.03 8.74
CA SER A 30 0.13 7.04 7.36
C SER A 30 -0.82 6.39 6.35
N GLY A 31 -1.53 5.32 6.76
CA GLY A 31 -2.53 4.67 5.91
C GLY A 31 -3.76 5.56 5.66
N ILE A 32 -4.22 6.26 6.70
CA ILE A 32 -5.32 7.23 6.59
C ILE A 32 -4.94 8.34 5.61
N LEU A 33 -3.76 8.94 5.78
CA LEU A 33 -3.28 10.02 4.90
C LEU A 33 -3.10 9.55 3.46
N ALA A 34 -2.49 8.38 3.23
CA ALA A 34 -2.33 7.82 1.90
C ALA A 34 -3.69 7.63 1.19
N GLY A 35 -4.68 7.11 1.91
CA GLY A 35 -6.04 6.96 1.38
C GLY A 35 -6.72 8.30 1.09
N THR A 36 -6.55 9.30 1.96
CA THR A 36 -7.05 10.66 1.71
C THR A 36 -6.40 11.29 0.48
N TYR A 37 -5.08 11.15 0.31
CA TYR A 37 -4.38 11.64 -0.87
C TYR A 37 -4.88 10.97 -2.16
N ALA A 38 -5.11 9.65 -2.11
CA ALA A 38 -5.69 8.93 -3.23
C ALA A 38 -7.09 9.43 -3.59
N ILE A 39 -7.97 9.65 -2.62
CA ILE A 39 -9.32 10.19 -2.86
C ILE A 39 -9.24 11.60 -3.45
N VAL A 40 -8.45 12.50 -2.85
CA VAL A 40 -8.28 13.87 -3.36
C VAL A 40 -7.72 13.87 -4.78
N GLY A 41 -6.69 13.07 -5.04
CA GLY A 41 -6.12 12.91 -6.39
C GLY A 41 -7.14 12.37 -7.39
N ALA A 42 -7.98 11.42 -6.98
CA ALA A 42 -9.04 10.88 -7.81
C ALA A 42 -10.15 11.91 -8.10
N LEU A 43 -10.53 12.75 -7.13
CA LEU A 43 -11.48 13.84 -7.34
C LEU A 43 -10.93 14.86 -8.34
N ILE A 44 -9.65 15.25 -8.20
CA ILE A 44 -8.98 16.14 -9.15
C ILE A 44 -9.01 15.52 -10.55
N ALA A 45 -8.67 14.24 -10.67
CA ALA A 45 -8.70 13.56 -11.96
C ALA A 45 -10.12 13.50 -12.55
N HIS A 46 -11.13 13.18 -11.73
CA HIS A 46 -12.52 13.04 -12.17
C HIS A 46 -13.12 14.36 -12.67
N PHE A 47 -12.92 15.46 -11.94
CA PHE A 47 -13.53 16.74 -12.30
C PHE A 47 -12.79 17.48 -13.41
N TYR A 48 -11.46 17.38 -13.46
CA TYR A 48 -10.65 18.24 -14.33
C TYR A 48 -9.94 17.52 -15.47
N LEU A 49 -9.69 16.20 -15.36
CA LEU A 49 -8.80 15.50 -16.29
C LEU A 49 -9.51 14.41 -17.10
N ILE A 50 -10.55 13.78 -16.54
CA ILE A 50 -11.33 12.74 -17.19
C ILE A 50 -12.48 13.38 -18.00
N PRO A 51 -12.62 13.07 -19.29
CA PRO A 51 -13.72 13.58 -20.11
C PRO A 51 -15.09 13.15 -19.55
N GLN A 52 -16.03 14.09 -19.40
CA GLN A 52 -17.34 13.81 -18.80
C GLN A 52 -18.35 13.12 -19.73
N GLN A 53 -18.06 12.99 -21.03
CA GLN A 53 -19.03 12.53 -22.06
C GLN A 53 -18.49 11.39 -22.93
N GLY A 54 -18.31 10.18 -22.36
CA GLY A 54 -17.97 8.97 -23.13
C GLY A 54 -16.62 9.00 -23.85
N GLY A 55 -15.83 10.07 -23.69
CA GLY A 55 -14.51 10.22 -24.25
C GLY A 55 -13.47 9.40 -23.47
N TYR A 56 -12.52 8.83 -24.20
CA TYR A 56 -11.37 8.15 -23.62
C TYR A 56 -10.21 9.14 -23.42
N VAL A 57 -9.39 8.90 -22.40
CA VAL A 57 -8.14 9.66 -22.22
C VAL A 57 -7.17 9.25 -23.33
N ILE A 58 -6.80 10.21 -24.18
CA ILE A 58 -5.86 9.98 -25.28
C ILE A 58 -4.44 9.88 -24.72
N LEU A 59 -3.67 8.87 -25.12
CA LEU A 59 -2.28 8.70 -24.69
C LEU A 59 -1.44 9.92 -25.10
N HIS A 60 -0.49 10.31 -24.25
CA HIS A 60 0.37 11.49 -24.43
C HIS A 60 -0.32 12.86 -24.48
N SER A 61 -1.65 12.90 -24.35
CA SER A 61 -2.39 14.15 -24.18
C SER A 61 -1.96 14.88 -22.91
N TRP A 62 -2.28 16.18 -22.86
CA TRP A 62 -2.10 16.98 -21.65
C TRP A 62 -2.78 16.34 -20.43
N ASN A 63 -4.03 15.90 -20.59
CA ASN A 63 -4.80 15.26 -19.52
C ASN A 63 -4.15 13.97 -19.04
N PHE A 64 -3.63 13.13 -19.95
CA PHE A 64 -2.90 11.92 -19.59
C PHE A 64 -1.65 12.25 -18.74
N LYS A 65 -0.83 13.21 -19.18
CA LYS A 65 0.37 13.64 -18.44
C LYS A 65 0.01 14.19 -17.06
N MET A 66 -1.08 14.94 -16.95
CA MET A 66 -1.58 15.46 -15.68
C MET A 66 -2.08 14.34 -14.75
N ILE A 67 -2.79 13.32 -15.27
CA ILE A 67 -3.22 12.16 -14.47
C ILE A 67 -2.00 11.41 -13.92
N VAL A 68 -1.00 11.16 -14.77
CA VAL A 68 0.26 10.54 -14.33
C VAL A 68 0.96 11.40 -13.29
N GLY A 69 0.99 12.73 -13.48
CA GLY A 69 1.53 13.67 -12.49
C GLY A 69 0.81 13.61 -11.14
N VAL A 70 -0.52 13.52 -11.14
CA VAL A 70 -1.33 13.34 -9.91
C VAL A 70 -1.02 12.01 -9.24
N LEU A 71 -0.94 10.91 -9.99
CA LEU A 71 -0.58 9.59 -9.44
C LEU A 71 0.81 9.60 -8.80
N ILE A 72 1.80 10.23 -9.46
CA ILE A 72 3.15 10.39 -8.91
C ILE A 72 3.13 11.26 -7.65
N ALA A 73 2.39 12.37 -7.65
CA ALA A 73 2.26 13.24 -6.48
C ALA A 73 1.63 12.50 -5.28
N VAL A 74 0.56 11.75 -5.50
CA VAL A 74 -0.08 10.91 -4.48
C VAL A 74 0.90 9.88 -3.93
N ALA A 75 1.66 9.20 -4.80
CA ALA A 75 2.66 8.22 -4.39
C ALA A 75 3.78 8.85 -3.56
N ILE A 76 4.35 9.98 -4.00
CA ILE A 76 5.42 10.69 -3.27
C ILE A 76 4.92 11.18 -1.92
N LEU A 77 3.76 11.84 -1.86
CA LEU A 77 3.18 12.33 -0.60
C LEU A 77 2.92 11.18 0.37
N SER A 78 2.39 10.06 -0.12
CA SER A 78 2.14 8.86 0.70
C SER A 78 3.44 8.25 1.24
N LEU A 79 4.48 8.13 0.41
CA LEU A 79 5.78 7.61 0.83
C LEU A 79 6.48 8.51 1.84
N VAL A 80 6.50 9.82 1.58
CA VAL A 80 7.12 10.80 2.48
C VAL A 80 6.40 10.81 3.83
N THR A 81 5.08 10.85 3.84
CA THR A 81 4.31 10.83 5.10
C THR A 81 4.44 9.51 5.85
N ALA A 82 4.42 8.38 5.15
CA ALA A 82 4.69 7.08 5.76
C ALA A 82 6.08 7.04 6.40
N TYR A 83 7.11 7.52 5.71
CA TYR A 83 8.47 7.58 6.25
C TYR A 83 8.57 8.50 7.48
N LEU A 84 8.04 9.72 7.41
CA LEU A 84 8.12 10.70 8.51
C LEU A 84 7.38 10.22 9.77
N LEU A 85 6.15 9.73 9.62
CA LEU A 85 5.34 9.27 10.75
C LEU A 85 5.89 7.99 11.38
N THR A 86 6.32 7.04 10.55
CA THR A 86 6.97 5.81 11.00
C THR A 86 8.28 6.13 11.72
N SER A 87 9.08 7.06 11.19
CA SER A 87 10.34 7.48 11.83
C SER A 87 10.10 8.15 13.19
N LYS A 88 9.11 9.04 13.27
CA LYS A 88 8.71 9.69 14.52
C LYS A 88 8.25 8.65 15.57
N LYS A 89 7.50 7.64 15.14
CA LYS A 89 7.01 6.58 16.01
C LYS A 89 8.13 5.65 16.50
N ALA A 90 9.01 5.20 15.60
CA ALA A 90 10.16 4.40 15.96
C ALA A 90 11.05 5.12 16.99
N LYS A 91 11.29 6.43 16.80
CA LYS A 91 12.06 7.24 17.76
C LYS A 91 11.37 7.32 19.13
N LYS A 92 10.04 7.47 19.17
CA LYS A 92 9.26 7.44 20.42
C LYS A 92 9.38 6.11 21.16
N ASN A 93 9.49 5.01 20.41
CA ASN A 93 9.57 3.65 20.95
C ASN A 93 11.01 3.15 21.17
N ASN A 94 12.03 3.99 21.01
CA ASN A 94 13.45 3.61 21.05
C ASN A 94 13.82 2.47 20.07
N GLU A 95 13.12 2.39 18.94
CA GLU A 95 13.37 1.43 17.86
C GLU A 95 14.20 2.07 16.74
N LYS A 96 15.07 1.29 16.09
CA LYS A 96 15.80 1.75 14.90
C LYS A 96 14.87 1.73 13.69
N VAL A 97 14.72 2.86 13.00
CA VAL A 97 13.96 2.96 11.74
C VAL A 97 14.61 2.11 10.64
N TRP A 98 15.93 2.08 10.62
CA TRP A 98 16.72 1.48 9.56
C TRP A 98 17.56 0.32 10.11
N ASP A 99 16.99 -0.88 10.08
CA ASP A 99 17.67 -2.12 10.43
C ASP A 99 17.55 -3.16 9.30
N GLU A 100 18.11 -4.35 9.52
CA GLU A 100 18.06 -5.44 8.54
C GLU A 100 16.63 -5.93 8.26
N THR A 101 15.70 -5.78 9.20
CA THR A 101 14.29 -6.13 8.99
C THR A 101 13.59 -5.12 8.07
N THR A 102 13.86 -3.82 8.25
CA THR A 102 13.37 -2.75 7.36
C THR A 102 13.89 -2.96 5.93
N LYS A 103 15.19 -3.26 5.77
CA LYS A 103 15.77 -3.51 4.44
C LYS A 103 15.11 -4.71 3.76
N ARG A 104 14.94 -5.83 4.47
CA ARG A 104 14.26 -7.03 3.94
C ARG A 104 12.82 -6.72 3.56
N LEU A 105 12.09 -5.97 4.39
CA LEU A 105 10.73 -5.53 4.10
C LEU A 105 10.69 -4.72 2.79
N LEU A 106 11.54 -3.70 2.68
CA LEU A 106 11.59 -2.82 1.50
C LEU A 106 11.95 -3.59 0.23
N ILE A 107 12.96 -4.47 0.27
CA ILE A 107 13.32 -5.27 -0.91
C ILE A 107 12.15 -6.16 -1.34
N ASN A 108 11.50 -6.84 -0.40
CA ASN A 108 10.37 -7.72 -0.71
C ASN A 108 9.12 -6.96 -1.17
N PHE A 109 8.93 -5.73 -0.71
CA PHE A 109 7.90 -4.82 -1.20
C PHE A 109 8.22 -4.32 -2.62
N LEU A 110 9.46 -3.91 -2.87
CA LEU A 110 9.87 -3.32 -4.14
C LEU A 110 9.91 -4.33 -5.29
N ILE A 111 10.23 -5.61 -5.04
CA ILE A 111 10.32 -6.61 -6.12
C ILE A 111 9.00 -6.71 -6.91
N PRO A 112 7.82 -6.99 -6.31
CA PRO A 112 6.57 -7.02 -7.06
C PRO A 112 6.16 -5.64 -7.59
N LEU A 113 6.41 -4.58 -6.82
CA LEU A 113 5.99 -3.22 -7.19
C LEU A 113 6.72 -2.71 -8.44
N VAL A 114 8.05 -2.85 -8.48
CA VAL A 114 8.88 -2.44 -9.61
C VAL A 114 8.60 -3.31 -10.83
N THR A 115 8.51 -4.63 -10.63
CA THR A 115 8.15 -5.57 -11.71
C THR A 115 6.80 -5.20 -12.33
N GLY A 116 5.80 -4.94 -11.48
CA GLY A 116 4.48 -4.50 -11.91
C GLY A 116 4.47 -3.16 -12.60
N GLY A 117 5.21 -2.17 -12.07
CA GLY A 117 5.35 -0.85 -12.67
C GLY A 117 5.96 -0.93 -14.07
N ILE A 118 7.05 -1.68 -14.24
CA ILE A 118 7.67 -1.92 -15.56
C ILE A 118 6.67 -2.62 -16.49
N TYR A 119 5.96 -3.65 -16.01
CA TYR A 119 4.98 -4.37 -16.82
C TYR A 119 3.81 -3.47 -17.28
N ILE A 120 3.31 -2.61 -16.40
CA ILE A 120 2.29 -1.62 -16.74
C ILE A 120 2.81 -0.68 -17.83
N LEU A 121 4.04 -0.15 -17.70
CA LEU A 121 4.64 0.72 -18.71
C LEU A 121 4.78 0.02 -20.07
N ILE A 122 5.19 -1.25 -20.09
CA ILE A 122 5.26 -2.06 -21.31
C ILE A 122 3.87 -2.17 -21.96
N LYS A 123 2.82 -2.47 -21.18
CA LYS A 123 1.46 -2.60 -21.69
C LYS A 123 0.86 -1.29 -22.18
N LEU A 124 1.14 -0.18 -21.49
CA LEU A 124 0.78 1.15 -21.95
C LEU A 124 1.44 1.47 -23.30
N ASN A 125 2.72 1.13 -23.48
CA ASN A 125 3.42 1.32 -24.75
C ASN A 125 2.83 0.46 -25.88
N SER A 126 2.37 -0.75 -25.55
CA SER A 126 1.66 -1.65 -26.49
C SER A 126 0.18 -1.30 -26.69
N GLN A 127 -0.29 -0.10 -26.33
CA GLN A 127 -1.67 0.36 -26.51
C GLN A 127 -2.76 -0.41 -25.72
N HIS A 128 -2.39 -1.16 -24.67
CA HIS A 128 -3.33 -1.91 -23.82
C HIS A 128 -3.62 -1.18 -22.51
N TYR A 129 -4.59 -0.25 -22.55
CA TYR A 129 -4.81 0.72 -21.45
C TYR A 129 -5.78 0.28 -20.36
N GLY A 130 -6.79 -0.52 -20.71
CA GLY A 130 -7.93 -0.83 -19.84
C GLY A 130 -7.59 -1.56 -18.55
N LEU A 131 -6.41 -2.19 -18.48
CA LEU A 131 -5.98 -3.02 -17.34
C LEU A 131 -5.06 -2.28 -16.35
N THR A 132 -4.74 -1.00 -16.60
CA THR A 132 -3.76 -0.27 -15.79
C THR A 132 -4.12 -0.24 -14.32
N ALA A 133 -5.37 0.10 -13.98
CA ALA A 133 -5.84 0.13 -12.59
C ALA A 133 -5.82 -1.25 -11.94
N SER A 134 -6.29 -2.29 -12.63
CA SER A 134 -6.25 -3.67 -12.11
C SER A 134 -4.83 -4.13 -11.85
N LEU A 135 -3.89 -3.84 -12.76
CA LEU A 135 -2.49 -4.22 -12.60
C LEU A 135 -1.86 -3.48 -11.41
N MET A 136 -2.15 -2.19 -11.23
CA MET A 136 -1.69 -1.44 -10.05
C MET A 136 -2.18 -2.09 -8.76
N LEU A 137 -3.48 -2.43 -8.66
CA LEU A 137 -4.06 -3.08 -7.48
C LEU A 137 -3.44 -4.45 -7.22
N ILE A 138 -3.28 -5.29 -8.25
CA ILE A 138 -2.72 -6.64 -8.13
C ILE A 138 -1.26 -6.58 -7.70
N PHE A 139 -0.40 -5.84 -8.40
CA PHE A 139 1.02 -5.79 -8.08
C PHE A 139 1.31 -5.09 -6.75
N TYR A 140 0.55 -4.05 -6.41
CA TYR A 140 0.61 -3.44 -5.08
C TYR A 140 0.16 -4.42 -3.99
N GLY A 141 -0.95 -5.15 -4.21
CA GLY A 141 -1.41 -6.18 -3.29
C GLY A 141 -0.38 -7.30 -3.08
N LEU A 142 0.26 -7.77 -4.15
CA LEU A 142 1.37 -8.72 -4.09
C LEU A 142 2.58 -8.16 -3.34
N ALA A 143 2.93 -6.89 -3.57
CA ALA A 143 3.99 -6.20 -2.83
C ALA A 143 3.69 -6.19 -1.32
N LEU A 144 2.46 -5.88 -0.92
CA LEU A 144 2.02 -5.92 0.47
C LEU A 144 2.09 -7.33 1.07
N VAL A 145 1.60 -8.35 0.36
CA VAL A 145 1.64 -9.74 0.84
C VAL A 145 3.08 -10.21 1.01
N ASN A 146 3.98 -9.87 0.08
CA ASN A 146 5.38 -10.26 0.17
C ASN A 146 6.11 -9.54 1.31
N ALA A 147 5.85 -8.24 1.49
CA ALA A 147 6.39 -7.44 2.58
C ALA A 147 5.86 -7.87 3.97
N ALA A 148 4.61 -8.36 4.04
CA ALA A 148 3.92 -8.69 5.28
C ALA A 148 4.62 -9.77 6.14
N LYS A 149 5.56 -10.54 5.56
CA LYS A 149 6.39 -11.51 6.30
C LYS A 149 7.36 -10.83 7.27
N TYR A 150 7.75 -9.58 6.98
CA TYR A 150 8.78 -8.83 7.71
C TYR A 150 8.22 -7.70 8.58
N THR A 151 6.89 -7.61 8.72
CA THR A 151 6.25 -6.60 9.57
C THR A 151 5.25 -7.23 10.53
N ILE A 152 5.12 -6.63 11.71
CA ILE A 152 4.09 -6.98 12.68
C ILE A 152 2.80 -6.28 12.28
N GLY A 153 1.84 -7.04 11.77
CA GLY A 153 0.54 -6.48 11.46
C GLY A 153 -0.34 -7.34 10.58
N LYS A 154 -1.53 -6.78 10.32
CA LYS A 154 -2.54 -7.34 9.42
C LYS A 154 -2.36 -6.83 7.97
N VAL A 155 -1.18 -6.33 7.61
CA VAL A 155 -0.85 -5.81 6.26
C VAL A 155 -1.21 -6.82 5.16
N ARG A 156 -0.96 -8.12 5.41
CA ARG A 156 -1.29 -9.20 4.46
C ARG A 156 -2.76 -9.19 4.03
N TYR A 157 -3.68 -8.80 4.93
CA TYR A 157 -5.12 -8.79 4.64
C TYR A 157 -5.47 -7.62 3.73
N LEU A 158 -4.86 -6.44 3.91
CA LEU A 158 -4.97 -5.36 2.94
C LEU A 158 -4.45 -5.82 1.57
N GLY A 159 -3.30 -6.51 1.55
CA GLY A 159 -2.75 -7.09 0.32
C GLY A 159 -3.71 -8.04 -0.38
N TYR A 160 -4.33 -8.98 0.34
CA TYR A 160 -5.34 -9.88 -0.24
C TYR A 160 -6.58 -9.14 -0.76
N LEU A 161 -7.07 -8.13 -0.03
CA LEU A 161 -8.18 -7.31 -0.52
C LEU A 161 -7.82 -6.58 -1.81
N GLN A 162 -6.61 -6.01 -1.92
CA GLN A 162 -6.15 -5.35 -3.14
C GLN A 162 -6.02 -6.33 -4.32
N ILE A 163 -5.52 -7.55 -4.09
CA ILE A 163 -5.40 -8.58 -5.12
C ILE A 163 -6.80 -8.97 -5.62
N VAL A 164 -7.72 -9.31 -4.72
CA VAL A 164 -9.10 -9.70 -5.09
C VAL A 164 -9.78 -8.55 -5.83
N LEU A 165 -9.66 -7.32 -5.32
CA LEU A 165 -10.23 -6.14 -5.95
C LEU A 165 -9.65 -5.90 -7.35
N GLY A 166 -8.35 -6.08 -7.51
CA GLY A 166 -7.66 -5.95 -8.78
C GLY A 166 -8.07 -7.03 -9.79
N LEU A 167 -8.31 -8.27 -9.35
CA LEU A 167 -8.83 -9.35 -10.20
C LEU A 167 -10.26 -9.07 -10.65
N ILE A 168 -11.13 -8.59 -9.75
CA ILE A 168 -12.49 -8.17 -10.11
C ILE A 168 -12.43 -6.98 -11.10
N CYS A 169 -11.55 -6.01 -10.84
CA CYS A 169 -11.32 -4.89 -11.74
C CYS A 169 -10.85 -5.34 -13.14
N ALA A 170 -10.02 -6.38 -13.23
CA ALA A 170 -9.57 -6.92 -14.51
C ALA A 170 -10.71 -7.60 -15.29
N ALA A 171 -11.66 -8.22 -14.59
CA ALA A 171 -12.85 -8.83 -15.19
C ALA A 171 -13.91 -7.81 -15.64
N MET A 172 -13.83 -6.56 -15.16
CA MET A 172 -14.75 -5.47 -15.51
C MET A 172 -14.01 -4.26 -16.11
N PRO A 173 -13.49 -4.38 -17.35
CA PRO A 173 -12.80 -3.27 -18.02
C PRO A 173 -13.73 -2.06 -18.16
N GLY A 174 -13.32 -0.90 -17.65
CA GLY A 174 -14.11 0.34 -17.64
C GLY A 174 -14.37 0.90 -16.25
N TYR A 175 -14.42 0.05 -15.22
CA TYR A 175 -14.59 0.48 -13.82
C TYR A 175 -13.27 0.75 -13.09
N GLY A 176 -12.14 0.74 -13.82
CA GLY A 176 -10.81 0.84 -13.25
C GLY A 176 -10.59 2.04 -12.33
N PHE A 177 -11.15 3.20 -12.69
CA PHE A 177 -11.12 4.39 -11.84
C PHE A 177 -11.75 4.13 -10.46
N TRP A 178 -12.96 3.58 -10.43
CA TRP A 178 -13.70 3.34 -9.19
C TRP A 178 -13.03 2.27 -8.32
N PHE A 179 -12.54 1.18 -8.93
CA PHE A 179 -11.78 0.16 -8.21
C PHE A 179 -10.47 0.72 -7.66
N TRP A 180 -9.81 1.64 -8.37
CA TRP A 180 -8.62 2.32 -7.88
C TRP A 180 -8.93 3.20 -6.66
N VAL A 181 -10.01 3.97 -6.69
CA VAL A 181 -10.46 4.79 -5.54
C VAL A 181 -10.84 3.92 -4.34
N LEU A 182 -11.55 2.82 -4.59
CA LEU A 182 -11.92 1.87 -3.55
C LEU A 182 -10.68 1.24 -2.91
N GLY A 183 -9.72 0.80 -3.73
CA GLY A 183 -8.49 0.17 -3.28
C GLY A 183 -7.51 1.14 -2.61
N PHE A 184 -7.01 2.12 -3.35
CA PHE A 184 -5.99 3.04 -2.85
C PHE A 184 -6.55 4.12 -1.91
N GLY A 185 -7.84 4.44 -2.01
CA GLY A 185 -8.52 5.37 -1.11
C GLY A 185 -9.16 4.68 0.09
N LEU A 186 -10.36 4.13 -0.12
CA LEU A 186 -11.21 3.68 0.99
C LEU A 186 -10.59 2.53 1.80
N LEU A 187 -10.04 1.50 1.17
CA LEU A 187 -9.41 0.39 1.91
C LEU A 187 -8.19 0.84 2.73
N HIS A 188 -7.43 1.82 2.24
CA HIS A 188 -6.28 2.36 2.98
C HIS A 188 -6.73 3.18 4.19
N ILE A 189 -7.80 3.97 4.07
CA ILE A 189 -8.40 4.68 5.21
C ILE A 189 -8.87 3.67 6.26
N ILE A 190 -9.68 2.68 5.87
CA ILE A 190 -10.20 1.66 6.78
C ILE A 190 -9.05 0.94 7.49
N TYR A 191 -8.05 0.48 6.72
CA TYR A 191 -6.89 -0.21 7.27
C TYR A 191 -6.08 0.67 8.22
N GLY A 192 -5.82 1.93 7.82
CA GLY A 192 -5.09 2.91 8.62
C GLY A 192 -5.80 3.22 9.93
N SER A 193 -7.13 3.40 9.89
CA SER A 193 -7.96 3.61 11.07
C SER A 193 -7.95 2.40 12.02
N LEU A 194 -8.06 1.17 11.49
CA LEU A 194 -8.00 -0.04 12.31
C LEU A 194 -6.65 -0.18 13.05
N ILE A 195 -5.56 0.21 12.40
CA ILE A 195 -4.25 0.24 13.06
C ILE A 195 -4.19 1.38 14.07
N TYR A 196 -4.59 2.59 13.70
CA TYR A 196 -4.53 3.76 14.55
C TYR A 196 -5.27 3.54 15.88
N PHE A 197 -6.49 3.01 15.85
CA PHE A 197 -7.24 2.70 17.07
C PHE A 197 -6.64 1.55 17.87
N LYS A 198 -5.95 0.61 17.24
CA LYS A 198 -5.25 -0.45 17.95
C LYS A 198 -4.00 0.09 18.66
N GLU A 199 -3.30 1.04 18.04
CA GLU A 199 -2.15 1.72 18.63
C GLU A 199 -2.55 2.56 19.84
N GLU A 200 -3.69 3.23 19.80
CA GLU A 200 -4.16 4.09 20.89
C GLU A 200 -4.61 3.30 22.13
N LYS A 201 -5.01 2.04 21.95
CA LYS A 201 -5.42 1.12 23.02
C LYS A 201 -4.28 0.33 23.66
N ALA A 202 -3.06 0.41 23.11
CA ALA A 202 -1.88 -0.35 23.56
C ALA A 202 -0.93 0.54 24.37
#